data_AF-A0A7X8GG94-F1
#
_entry.id   AF-A0A7X8GG94-F1
#
_cell.length_a   1.000
_cell.length_b   1.000
_cell.length_c   1.000
_cell.angle_alpha   90.00
_cell.angle_beta   90.00
_cell.angle_gamma   90.00
#
_symmetry.space_group_name_H-M   'P 1'
#
loop_
_entity.id
_entity.type
_entity.pdbx_description
1 polymer ?
#
loop_
_entity_poly.entity_id
_entity_poly.type
_entity_poly.pdbx_seq_one_letter_code
_entity_poly.pdbx_strand_id
1 'polypeptide(L)'
;MEQAQSSRLGYTGVIDQVRLLDLVQLSCLSRMSLNVVVESSHGEGLITVDSGAVVHAQTRELEGEGAFCELLTWDSGRFQTGPLPPERPASISRSWEYLLIEAIRYGNEKGNSGSALERRTSGNASGGFSGLIASIPLTDLVQLACMTRMDRVFRLESPTTTGMVYVRSGQIFHAVAEDLAGEEAFCHLLKAPGGRFESSPLREEVETTIVKPWEYLLIDAMRFLDEQSGIPDEEEETGEGQEQEEGKQENFIQKLQRLKVSEKIRLAMTGDKEARVLLIRDSNRMVQIAIINNPRITEGEVTSIAYSRNVDEEVLRRIANNREWIKLYQVRSALAKNPKTPLAISIKMVQTLPPNDLKELSRSKSVPAAVANAARRLMAQKR
;
A
#
# COMPACT_ATOMS: atom_id res chain seq x y z
N MET A 1 -32.30 -21.66 -22.60
CA MET A 1 -31.31 -21.61 -21.51
C MET A 1 -30.01 -21.13 -22.12
N GLU A 2 -29.87 -19.82 -22.26
CA GLU A 2 -28.64 -19.17 -22.73
C GLU A 2 -28.86 -17.67 -22.49
N GLN A 3 -28.57 -17.23 -21.27
CA GLN A 3 -28.45 -15.82 -20.98
C GLN A 3 -27.01 -15.58 -20.53
N ALA A 4 -26.25 -15.09 -21.49
CA ALA A 4 -25.18 -14.13 -21.34
C ALA A 4 -24.19 -14.39 -20.19
N GLN A 5 -23.19 -15.21 -20.49
CA GLN A 5 -21.83 -15.04 -19.96
C GLN A 5 -21.30 -13.66 -20.38
N SER A 6 -21.78 -12.61 -19.72
CA SER A 6 -21.19 -11.28 -19.84
C SER A 6 -20.00 -11.24 -18.89
N SER A 7 -18.78 -11.29 -19.46
CA SER A 7 -17.53 -10.76 -18.91
C SER A 7 -17.43 -10.62 -17.38
N ARG A 8 -17.30 -11.74 -16.64
CA ARG A 8 -16.84 -11.67 -15.24
C ARG A 8 -15.33 -11.52 -15.23
N LEU A 9 -14.85 -10.30 -15.45
CA LEU A 9 -13.48 -9.94 -15.09
C LEU A 9 -13.35 -10.09 -13.57
N GLY A 10 -12.35 -10.85 -13.12
CA GLY A 10 -12.04 -11.06 -11.71
C GLY A 10 -12.42 -12.43 -11.14
N TYR A 11 -11.92 -12.67 -9.93
CA TYR A 11 -12.08 -13.90 -9.19
C TYR A 11 -13.26 -13.81 -8.22
N THR A 12 -13.91 -14.94 -7.95
CA THR A 12 -14.96 -15.07 -6.94
C THR A 12 -14.62 -16.19 -5.98
N GLY A 13 -14.74 -15.97 -4.69
CA GLY A 13 -14.25 -16.96 -3.72
C GLY A 13 -14.60 -16.61 -2.29
N VAL A 14 -14.28 -17.57 -1.42
CA VAL A 14 -14.51 -17.44 0.03
C VAL A 14 -13.19 -17.09 0.70
N ILE A 15 -13.25 -16.09 1.56
CA ILE A 15 -12.15 -15.71 2.46
C ILE A 15 -12.64 -15.78 3.90
N ASP A 16 -11.76 -16.18 4.81
CA ASP A 16 -12.04 -16.26 6.24
C ASP A 16 -11.05 -15.43 7.06
N GLN A 17 -11.44 -15.14 8.30
CA GLN A 17 -10.66 -14.42 9.30
C GLN A 17 -10.28 -12.99 8.90
N VAL A 18 -11.00 -12.37 7.96
CA VAL A 18 -10.73 -10.99 7.53
C VAL A 18 -11.46 -10.00 8.43
N ARG A 19 -10.88 -8.84 8.71
CA ARG A 19 -11.60 -7.77 9.41
C ARG A 19 -12.44 -7.00 8.42
N LEU A 20 -13.68 -6.65 8.78
CA LEU A 20 -14.55 -5.84 7.93
C LEU A 20 -13.87 -4.52 7.52
N LEU A 21 -13.10 -3.92 8.42
CA LEU A 21 -12.27 -2.76 8.13
C LEU A 21 -11.30 -2.97 6.95
N ASP A 22 -10.61 -4.11 6.89
CA ASP A 22 -9.63 -4.36 5.84
C ASP A 22 -10.31 -4.46 4.46
N LEU A 23 -11.50 -5.07 4.42
CA LEU A 23 -12.32 -5.16 3.21
C LEU A 23 -12.81 -3.78 2.75
N VAL A 24 -13.29 -2.95 3.67
CA VAL A 24 -13.73 -1.58 3.36
C VAL A 24 -12.55 -0.74 2.90
N GLN A 25 -11.41 -0.81 3.61
CA GLN A 25 -10.19 -0.09 3.23
C GLN A 25 -9.70 -0.47 1.85
N LEU A 26 -9.67 -1.78 1.52
CA LEU A 26 -9.34 -2.24 0.18
C LEU A 26 -10.31 -1.63 -0.85
N SER A 27 -11.61 -1.74 -0.60
CA SER A 27 -12.64 -1.21 -1.51
C SER A 27 -12.45 0.27 -1.79
N CYS A 28 -12.08 1.06 -0.76
CA CYS A 28 -11.76 2.48 -0.90
C CYS A 28 -10.48 2.74 -1.71
N LEU A 29 -9.38 2.05 -1.38
CA LEU A 29 -8.08 2.24 -2.03
C LEU A 29 -8.07 1.78 -3.49
N SER A 30 -8.77 0.69 -3.79
CA SER A 30 -8.94 0.14 -5.15
C SER A 30 -10.05 0.83 -5.95
N ARG A 31 -10.68 1.89 -5.40
CA ARG A 31 -11.77 2.65 -6.03
C ARG A 31 -12.93 1.77 -6.51
N MET A 32 -13.23 0.72 -5.76
CA MET A 32 -14.28 -0.24 -6.11
C MET A 32 -15.66 0.38 -5.91
N SER A 33 -16.62 -0.12 -6.68
CA SER A 33 -18.05 0.15 -6.51
C SER A 33 -18.76 -1.15 -6.16
N LEU A 34 -19.07 -1.35 -4.87
CA LEU A 34 -19.64 -2.58 -4.36
C LEU A 34 -20.51 -2.34 -3.14
N ASN A 35 -21.35 -3.33 -2.87
CA ASN A 35 -22.15 -3.38 -1.66
C ASN A 35 -21.66 -4.53 -0.78
N VAL A 36 -21.45 -4.29 0.51
CA VAL A 36 -21.06 -5.29 1.49
C VAL A 36 -22.24 -5.53 2.42
N VAL A 37 -22.87 -6.69 2.29
CA VAL A 37 -23.86 -7.17 3.26
C VAL A 37 -23.13 -7.88 4.37
N VAL A 38 -23.45 -7.56 5.61
CA VAL A 38 -22.78 -8.09 6.81
C VAL A 38 -23.83 -8.68 7.74
N GLU A 39 -23.58 -9.90 8.21
CA GLU A 39 -24.42 -10.59 9.18
C GLU A 39 -23.56 -10.97 10.39
N SER A 40 -24.02 -10.67 11.59
CA SER A 40 -23.34 -11.01 12.84
C SER A 40 -24.36 -11.40 13.91
N SER A 41 -23.89 -11.86 15.07
CA SER A 41 -24.74 -12.01 16.26
C SER A 41 -25.40 -10.69 16.70
N HIS A 42 -24.82 -9.55 16.29
CA HIS A 42 -25.36 -8.21 16.53
C HIS A 42 -26.48 -7.81 15.57
N GLY A 43 -26.73 -8.59 14.51
CA GLY A 43 -27.77 -8.34 13.52
C GLY A 43 -27.21 -8.25 12.10
N GLU A 44 -27.97 -7.59 11.23
CA GLU A 44 -27.65 -7.41 9.82
C GLU A 44 -27.28 -5.94 9.57
N GLY A 45 -26.38 -5.74 8.62
CA GLY A 45 -26.04 -4.41 8.16
C GLY A 45 -25.45 -4.39 6.75
N LEU A 46 -25.25 -3.16 6.29
CA LEU A 46 -24.92 -2.85 4.93
C LEU A 46 -23.88 -1.74 4.88
N ILE A 47 -22.87 -1.89 4.03
CA ILE A 47 -21.93 -0.83 3.66
C ILE A 47 -21.89 -0.72 2.14
N THR A 48 -22.19 0.45 1.61
CA THR A 48 -22.11 0.73 0.18
C THR A 48 -20.89 1.60 -0.09
N VAL A 49 -20.00 1.10 -0.95
CA VAL A 49 -18.84 1.83 -1.45
C VAL A 49 -19.09 2.12 -2.93
N ASP A 50 -19.06 3.38 -3.35
CA ASP A 50 -19.14 3.78 -4.76
C ASP A 50 -17.87 4.54 -5.15
N SER A 51 -17.15 4.03 -6.14
CA SER A 51 -15.94 4.64 -6.70
C SER A 51 -14.87 4.92 -5.63
N GLY A 52 -14.79 4.04 -4.63
CA GLY A 52 -13.89 4.15 -3.48
C GLY A 52 -14.38 5.04 -2.33
N ALA A 53 -15.54 5.70 -2.46
CA ALA A 53 -16.14 6.46 -1.37
C ALA A 53 -17.16 5.59 -0.61
N VAL A 54 -17.11 5.60 0.72
CA VAL A 54 -18.20 5.03 1.53
C VAL A 54 -19.37 6.01 1.47
N VAL A 55 -20.42 5.67 0.72
CA VAL A 55 -21.56 6.57 0.45
C VAL A 55 -22.77 6.29 1.33
N HIS A 56 -22.88 5.07 1.86
CA HIS A 56 -23.99 4.67 2.71
C HIS A 56 -23.57 3.55 3.64
N ALA A 57 -24.16 3.54 4.83
CA ALA A 57 -24.14 2.40 5.72
C ALA A 57 -25.46 2.33 6.48
N GLN A 58 -25.87 1.12 6.82
CA GLN A 58 -27.12 0.87 7.51
C GLN A 58 -26.97 -0.35 8.42
N THR A 59 -27.58 -0.28 9.60
CA THR A 59 -27.82 -1.41 10.50
C THR A 59 -29.32 -1.49 10.75
N ARG A 60 -29.76 -2.43 11.58
CA ARG A 60 -31.16 -2.50 12.00
C ARG A 60 -31.67 -1.19 12.65
N GLU A 61 -30.81 -0.48 13.39
CA GLU A 61 -31.22 0.68 14.22
C GLU A 61 -30.70 2.02 13.71
N LEU A 62 -29.56 2.02 13.01
CA LEU A 62 -28.86 3.23 12.59
C LEU A 62 -28.72 3.29 11.07
N GLU A 63 -28.68 4.51 10.53
CA GLU A 63 -28.31 4.80 9.15
C GLU A 63 -27.20 5.87 9.12
N GLY A 64 -26.31 5.81 8.13
CA GLY A 64 -25.25 6.79 7.93
C GLY A 64 -24.00 6.51 8.75
N GLU A 65 -23.30 7.58 9.16
CA GLU A 65 -21.98 7.48 9.81
C GLU A 65 -22.01 6.63 11.08
N GLY A 66 -23.08 6.73 11.87
CA GLY A 66 -23.26 5.95 13.10
C GLY A 66 -23.39 4.45 12.83
N ALA A 67 -24.11 4.07 11.77
CA ALA A 67 -24.24 2.69 11.33
C ALA A 67 -22.90 2.12 10.86
N PHE A 68 -22.15 2.92 10.09
CA PHE A 68 -20.80 2.55 9.65
C PHE A 68 -19.86 2.31 10.84
N CYS A 69 -19.84 3.24 11.81
CA CYS A 69 -19.02 3.11 13.00
C CYS A 69 -19.40 1.86 13.81
N GLU A 70 -20.69 1.60 13.98
CA GLU A 70 -21.17 0.42 14.68
C GLU A 70 -20.76 -0.88 13.98
N LEU A 71 -20.92 -0.98 12.66
CA LEU A 71 -20.51 -2.17 11.89
C LEU A 71 -19.03 -2.49 12.06
N LEU A 72 -18.16 -1.48 12.13
CA LEU A 72 -16.74 -1.68 12.37
C LEU A 72 -16.38 -2.11 13.79
N THR A 73 -17.32 -2.04 14.75
CA THR A 73 -17.14 -2.60 16.10
C THR A 73 -17.43 -4.11 16.17
N TRP A 74 -18.10 -4.68 15.18
CA TRP A 74 -18.39 -6.11 15.12
C TRP A 74 -17.09 -6.89 14.90
N ASP A 75 -16.86 -7.94 15.70
CA ASP A 75 -15.59 -8.67 15.71
C ASP A 75 -15.60 -9.96 14.86
N SER A 76 -16.79 -10.42 14.50
CA SER A 76 -17.03 -11.68 13.79
C SER A 76 -18.38 -11.67 13.10
N GLY A 77 -18.51 -12.49 12.06
CA GLY A 77 -19.73 -12.60 11.29
C GLY A 77 -19.49 -13.17 9.90
N ARG A 78 -20.53 -13.09 9.08
CA ARG A 78 -20.46 -13.36 7.65
C ARG A 78 -20.57 -12.08 6.85
N PHE A 79 -19.98 -12.08 5.66
CA PHE A 79 -20.23 -11.01 4.70
C PHE A 79 -20.41 -11.54 3.29
N GLN A 80 -21.04 -10.73 2.45
CA GLN A 80 -21.16 -10.97 1.02
C GLN A 80 -21.00 -9.66 0.28
N THR A 81 -20.06 -9.62 -0.68
CA THR A 81 -19.95 -8.49 -1.60
C THR A 81 -20.86 -8.70 -2.81
N GLY A 82 -21.49 -7.63 -3.28
CA GLY A 82 -22.31 -7.63 -4.48
C GLY A 82 -22.21 -6.32 -5.25
N PRO A 83 -22.92 -6.21 -6.39
CA PRO A 83 -23.00 -4.96 -7.14
C PRO A 83 -23.69 -3.87 -6.31
N LEU A 84 -23.51 -2.62 -6.72
CA LEU A 84 -24.23 -1.49 -6.14
C LEU A 84 -25.76 -1.70 -6.24
N PRO A 85 -26.52 -1.33 -5.18
CA PRO A 85 -27.97 -1.34 -5.25
C PRO A 85 -28.49 -0.30 -6.26
N PRO A 86 -29.64 -0.52 -6.91
CA PRO A 86 -30.19 0.38 -7.93
C PRO A 86 -30.46 1.79 -7.40
N GLU A 87 -30.91 1.90 -6.16
CA GLU A 87 -31.33 3.15 -5.53
C GLU A 87 -30.17 4.04 -5.09
N ARG A 88 -28.93 3.51 -5.10
CA ARG A 88 -27.68 4.20 -4.71
C ARG A 88 -27.88 5.16 -3.53
N PRO A 89 -28.28 4.66 -2.35
CA PRO A 89 -28.51 5.52 -1.20
C PRO A 89 -27.22 6.27 -0.84
N ALA A 90 -27.40 7.50 -0.36
CA ALA A 90 -26.30 8.39 0.01
C ALA A 90 -26.60 9.02 1.37
N SER A 91 -26.18 8.36 2.44
CA SER A 91 -26.35 8.83 3.82
C SER A 91 -25.03 9.29 4.47
N ILE A 92 -23.92 9.17 3.75
CA ILE A 92 -22.57 9.52 4.20
C ILE A 92 -21.92 10.43 3.17
N SER A 93 -21.38 11.56 3.62
CA SER A 93 -20.72 12.55 2.76
C SER A 93 -19.25 12.80 3.14
N ARG A 94 -18.84 12.38 4.34
CA ARG A 94 -17.47 12.56 4.83
C ARG A 94 -16.52 11.52 4.22
N SER A 95 -15.23 11.84 4.23
CA SER A 95 -14.21 10.94 3.70
C SER A 95 -14.10 9.68 4.57
N TRP A 96 -13.79 8.55 3.95
CA TRP A 96 -13.67 7.28 4.68
C TRP A 96 -12.57 7.33 5.75
N GLU A 97 -11.50 8.10 5.53
CA GLU A 97 -10.44 8.30 6.54
C GLU A 97 -10.98 8.97 7.80
N TYR A 98 -11.86 9.95 7.65
CA TYR A 98 -12.55 10.57 8.78
C TYR A 98 -13.45 9.56 9.49
N LEU A 99 -14.25 8.79 8.74
CA LEU A 99 -15.12 7.77 9.31
C LEU A 99 -14.36 6.70 10.10
N LEU A 100 -13.16 6.33 9.66
CA LEU A 100 -12.31 5.41 10.40
C LEU A 100 -11.90 5.97 11.75
N ILE A 101 -11.52 7.25 11.81
CA ILE A 101 -11.15 7.92 13.06
C ILE A 101 -12.35 7.96 14.02
N GLU A 102 -13.54 8.27 13.50
CA GLU A 102 -14.77 8.27 14.30
C GLU A 102 -15.15 6.88 14.78
N ALA A 103 -14.98 5.84 13.95
CA ALA A 103 -15.23 4.46 14.37
C ALA A 103 -14.34 4.03 15.55
N ILE A 104 -13.08 4.51 15.61
CA ILE A 104 -12.20 4.29 16.77
C ILE A 104 -12.79 4.92 18.03
N ARG A 105 -13.24 6.18 17.92
CA ARG A 105 -13.82 6.93 19.04
C ARG A 105 -15.11 6.28 19.52
N TYR A 106 -15.97 5.92 18.59
CA TYR A 106 -17.24 5.25 18.84
C TYR A 106 -17.05 3.93 19.61
N GLY A 107 -16.06 3.11 19.22
CA GLY A 107 -15.74 1.86 19.92
C GLY A 107 -15.25 2.07 21.35
N ASN A 108 -14.50 3.13 21.61
CA ASN A 108 -14.00 3.48 22.94
C ASN A 108 -15.13 3.98 23.87
N GLU A 109 -16.09 4.74 23.33
CA GLU A 109 -17.22 5.29 24.09
C GLU A 109 -18.26 4.21 24.48
N LYS A 110 -18.50 3.20 23.65
CA LYS A 110 -19.40 2.06 23.97
C LYS A 110 -18.81 1.06 24.99
N GLY A 111 -17.68 1.37 25.64
CA GLY A 111 -17.13 0.55 26.73
C GLY A 111 -16.51 -0.77 26.29
N ASN A 112 -16.24 -0.93 24.99
CA ASN A 112 -15.53 -2.11 24.49
C ASN A 112 -14.04 -1.96 24.83
N SER A 113 -13.67 -2.25 26.09
CA SER A 113 -12.31 -2.09 26.68
C SER A 113 -11.27 -3.08 26.12
N GLY A 114 -11.44 -3.47 24.86
CA GLY A 114 -10.59 -4.35 24.08
C GLY A 114 -11.01 -4.21 22.62
N SER A 115 -10.85 -3.02 22.05
CA SER A 115 -11.30 -2.77 20.68
C SER A 115 -10.68 -3.79 19.71
N ALA A 116 -11.51 -4.34 18.80
CA ALA A 116 -11.05 -5.14 17.66
C ALA A 116 -10.02 -4.39 16.78
N LEU A 117 -9.92 -3.08 16.97
CA LEU A 117 -9.02 -2.16 16.28
C LEU A 117 -7.62 -2.08 16.90
N GLU A 118 -7.47 -2.25 18.22
CA GLU A 118 -6.20 -2.17 18.96
C GLU A 118 -5.45 -3.50 19.05
N ARG A 119 -6.07 -4.64 18.69
CA ARG A 119 -5.42 -5.96 18.63
C ARG A 119 -4.42 -6.10 17.47
N ARG A 120 -3.47 -5.17 17.35
CA ARG A 120 -2.31 -5.25 16.44
C ARG A 120 -1.17 -6.13 16.98
N THR A 121 -1.22 -6.59 18.24
CA THR A 121 -0.04 -7.13 18.93
C THR A 121 -0.17 -8.54 19.50
N SER A 122 -1.34 -9.19 19.38
CA SER A 122 -1.54 -10.53 19.94
C SER A 122 -2.05 -11.45 18.84
N GLY A 123 -1.17 -12.31 18.31
CA GLY A 123 -1.45 -13.30 17.27
C GLY A 123 -2.38 -14.45 17.68
N ASN A 124 -3.39 -14.16 18.50
CA ASN A 124 -4.44 -15.09 18.88
C ASN A 124 -5.72 -14.30 19.18
N ALA A 125 -6.55 -14.11 18.16
CA ALA A 125 -7.95 -13.75 18.33
C ALA A 125 -8.77 -14.64 17.39
N SER A 126 -9.55 -15.54 17.96
CA SER A 126 -10.50 -16.44 17.29
C SER A 126 -11.75 -15.69 16.78
N GLY A 127 -11.54 -14.50 16.20
CA GLY A 127 -12.60 -13.62 15.71
C GLY A 127 -12.19 -12.98 14.39
N GLY A 128 -13.09 -13.00 13.43
CA GLY A 128 -12.95 -12.41 12.11
C GLY A 128 -14.17 -12.72 11.26
N PHE A 129 -14.34 -12.00 10.17
CA PHE A 129 -15.41 -12.25 9.22
C PHE A 129 -15.00 -13.32 8.22
N SER A 130 -15.97 -14.14 7.82
CA SER A 130 -15.83 -15.02 6.67
C SER A 130 -16.90 -14.71 5.64
N GLY A 131 -16.56 -14.74 4.36
CA GLY A 131 -17.51 -14.25 3.38
C GLY A 131 -17.11 -14.44 1.95
N LEU A 132 -18.09 -14.21 1.08
CA LEU A 132 -17.93 -14.32 -0.36
C LEU A 132 -17.52 -12.96 -0.92
N ILE A 133 -16.39 -12.95 -1.62
CA ILE A 133 -15.96 -11.83 -2.46
C ILE A 133 -16.27 -12.19 -3.91
N ALA A 134 -16.96 -11.31 -4.61
CA ALA A 134 -17.36 -11.49 -6.00
C ALA A 134 -16.60 -10.53 -6.93
N SER A 135 -16.16 -11.06 -8.08
CA SER A 135 -15.55 -10.31 -9.17
C SER A 135 -14.37 -9.41 -8.75
N ILE A 136 -13.51 -9.88 -7.85
CA ILE A 136 -12.31 -9.15 -7.43
C ILE A 136 -11.14 -9.41 -8.40
N PRO A 137 -10.50 -8.39 -8.98
CA PRO A 137 -9.27 -8.58 -9.74
C PRO A 137 -8.19 -9.28 -8.91
N LEU A 138 -7.34 -10.11 -9.53
CA LEU A 138 -6.28 -10.81 -8.79
C LEU A 138 -5.31 -9.81 -8.13
N THR A 139 -5.09 -8.64 -8.74
CA THR A 139 -4.30 -7.54 -8.18
C THR A 139 -4.83 -7.07 -6.83
N ASP A 140 -6.15 -6.92 -6.73
CA ASP A 140 -6.82 -6.47 -5.50
C ASP A 140 -6.90 -7.59 -4.46
N LEU A 141 -7.09 -8.85 -4.89
CA LEU A 141 -7.05 -10.01 -4.01
C LEU A 141 -5.67 -10.16 -3.35
N VAL A 142 -4.60 -9.96 -4.13
CA VAL A 142 -3.22 -9.95 -3.64
C VAL A 142 -2.99 -8.79 -2.68
N GLN A 143 -3.46 -7.59 -3.03
CA GLN A 143 -3.37 -6.41 -2.16
C GLN A 143 -4.08 -6.65 -0.83
N LEU A 144 -5.29 -7.22 -0.85
CA LEU A 144 -6.03 -7.61 0.36
C LEU A 144 -5.22 -8.59 1.21
N ALA A 145 -4.71 -9.65 0.59
CA ALA A 145 -3.89 -10.65 1.27
C ALA A 145 -2.64 -10.03 1.93
N CYS A 146 -1.95 -9.13 1.23
CA CYS A 146 -0.73 -8.51 1.75
C CYS A 146 -1.02 -7.46 2.84
N MET A 147 -2.11 -6.69 2.72
CA MET A 147 -2.52 -5.69 3.70
C MET A 147 -2.97 -6.30 5.04
N THR A 148 -3.67 -7.44 4.99
CA THR A 148 -4.10 -8.15 6.21
C THR A 148 -2.92 -8.74 6.99
N ARG A 149 -1.74 -8.90 6.36
CA ARG A 149 -0.54 -9.54 6.92
C ARG A 149 -0.77 -10.96 7.44
N MET A 150 -1.81 -11.63 6.94
CA MET A 150 -2.10 -13.01 7.31
C MET A 150 -1.27 -13.98 6.46
N ASP A 151 -0.76 -15.01 7.11
CA ASP A 151 0.00 -16.09 6.45
C ASP A 151 -0.98 -17.08 5.83
N ARG A 152 -1.14 -17.01 4.51
CA ARG A 152 -2.19 -17.74 3.78
C ARG A 152 -1.72 -18.20 2.41
N VAL A 153 -2.42 -19.21 1.90
CA VAL A 153 -2.32 -19.68 0.52
C VAL A 153 -3.63 -19.40 -0.19
N PHE A 154 -3.55 -18.78 -1.37
CA PHE A 154 -4.67 -18.54 -2.25
C PHE A 154 -4.57 -19.48 -3.44
N ARG A 155 -5.47 -20.45 -3.50
CA ARG A 155 -5.64 -21.32 -4.66
C ARG A 155 -6.53 -20.61 -5.67
N LEU A 156 -6.07 -20.54 -6.92
CA LEU A 156 -6.72 -19.85 -8.02
C LEU A 156 -7.05 -20.87 -9.11
N GLU A 157 -8.31 -20.86 -9.56
CA GLU A 157 -8.80 -21.73 -10.61
C GLU A 157 -9.53 -20.91 -11.65
N SER A 158 -8.96 -20.79 -12.84
CA SER A 158 -9.60 -20.19 -14.02
C SER A 158 -9.79 -21.25 -15.11
N PRO A 159 -10.58 -20.99 -16.17
CA PRO A 159 -10.72 -21.92 -17.29
C PRO A 159 -9.40 -22.22 -18.02
N THR A 160 -8.42 -21.31 -17.97
CA THR A 160 -7.17 -21.40 -18.73
C THR A 160 -5.95 -21.68 -17.88
N THR A 161 -6.03 -21.45 -16.57
CA THR A 161 -4.87 -21.44 -15.67
C THR A 161 -5.31 -21.84 -14.27
N THR A 162 -4.55 -22.74 -13.65
CA THR A 162 -4.68 -23.05 -12.22
C THR A 162 -3.36 -22.80 -11.50
N GLY A 163 -3.43 -22.35 -10.26
CA GLY A 163 -2.22 -22.08 -9.49
C GLY A 163 -2.47 -21.66 -8.06
N MET A 164 -1.39 -21.29 -7.39
CA MET A 164 -1.37 -20.93 -5.98
C MET A 164 -0.48 -19.71 -5.77
N VAL A 165 -0.92 -18.80 -4.91
CA VAL A 165 -0.14 -17.64 -4.44
C VAL A 165 0.04 -17.76 -2.93
N TYR A 166 1.29 -17.70 -2.47
CA TYR A 166 1.66 -17.88 -1.08
C TYR A 166 2.05 -16.54 -0.48
N VAL A 167 1.37 -16.17 0.61
CA VAL A 167 1.56 -14.90 1.31
C VAL A 167 2.03 -15.19 2.74
N ARG A 168 3.07 -14.47 3.18
CA ARG A 168 3.60 -14.53 4.53
C ARG A 168 3.97 -13.13 4.99
N SER A 169 3.51 -12.75 6.18
CA SER A 169 3.82 -11.47 6.83
C SER A 169 3.58 -10.25 5.95
N GLY A 170 2.53 -10.31 5.10
CA GLY A 170 2.15 -9.25 4.18
C GLY A 170 2.99 -9.17 2.90
N GLN A 171 3.64 -10.27 2.52
CA GLN A 171 4.48 -10.35 1.33
C GLN A 171 4.20 -11.65 0.56
N ILE A 172 4.16 -11.58 -0.77
CA ILE A 172 4.19 -12.77 -1.62
C ILE A 172 5.62 -13.31 -1.63
N PHE A 173 5.81 -14.57 -1.23
CA PHE A 173 7.14 -15.20 -1.19
C PHE A 173 7.26 -16.38 -2.16
N HIS A 174 6.14 -16.88 -2.68
CA HIS A 174 6.10 -17.97 -3.65
C HIS A 174 4.81 -17.93 -4.46
N ALA A 175 4.87 -18.42 -5.70
CA ALA A 175 3.71 -18.66 -6.55
C ALA A 175 3.98 -19.87 -7.44
N VAL A 176 2.95 -20.62 -7.79
CA VAL A 176 3.00 -21.77 -8.70
C VAL A 176 1.82 -21.67 -9.66
N ALA A 177 2.06 -21.94 -10.93
CA ALA A 177 1.03 -21.98 -11.94
C ALA A 177 1.39 -23.06 -12.94
N GLU A 178 0.66 -24.17 -12.93
CA GLU A 178 0.98 -25.35 -13.75
C GLU A 178 2.45 -25.77 -13.55
N ASP A 179 3.27 -25.72 -14.59
CA ASP A 179 4.69 -26.09 -14.57
C ASP A 179 5.63 -24.90 -14.22
N LEU A 180 5.08 -23.71 -13.98
CA LEU A 180 5.84 -22.51 -13.63
C LEU A 180 5.91 -22.31 -12.12
N ALA A 181 7.00 -21.69 -11.65
CA ALA A 181 7.16 -21.26 -10.27
C ALA A 181 7.74 -19.83 -10.15
N GLY A 182 7.51 -19.18 -9.01
CA GLY A 182 8.04 -17.86 -8.70
C GLY A 182 7.40 -16.72 -9.49
N GLU A 183 8.21 -15.72 -9.86
CA GLU A 183 7.70 -14.50 -10.51
C GLU A 183 6.98 -14.80 -11.83
N GLU A 184 7.49 -15.76 -12.60
CA GLU A 184 6.90 -16.18 -13.88
C GLU A 184 5.51 -16.79 -13.69
N ALA A 185 5.35 -17.68 -12.70
CA ALA A 185 4.05 -18.24 -12.32
C ALA A 185 3.06 -17.17 -11.90
N PHE A 186 3.51 -16.21 -11.09
CA PHE A 186 2.66 -15.12 -10.65
C PHE A 186 2.20 -14.22 -11.81
N CYS A 187 3.11 -13.87 -12.72
CA CYS A 187 2.80 -13.13 -13.93
C CYS A 187 1.82 -13.90 -14.83
N HIS A 188 1.96 -15.23 -14.93
CA HIS A 188 1.04 -16.08 -15.66
C HIS A 188 -0.37 -16.08 -15.04
N LEU A 189 -0.48 -16.16 -13.72
CA LEU A 189 -1.78 -16.09 -13.01
C LEU A 189 -2.50 -14.75 -13.21
N LEU A 190 -1.76 -13.64 -13.34
CA LEU A 190 -2.32 -12.32 -13.60
C LEU A 190 -2.90 -12.16 -15.01
N LYS A 191 -2.50 -13.00 -15.98
CA LYS A 191 -3.08 -13.03 -17.34
C LYS A 191 -4.49 -13.60 -17.37
N ALA A 192 -4.85 -14.42 -16.38
CA ALA A 192 -6.14 -15.06 -16.35
C ALA A 192 -7.25 -14.01 -16.10
N PRO A 193 -8.32 -13.99 -16.92
CA PRO A 193 -9.35 -12.96 -16.86
C PRO A 193 -10.18 -13.00 -15.57
N GLY A 194 -10.16 -14.13 -14.86
CA GLY A 194 -10.96 -14.36 -13.66
C GLY A 194 -11.18 -15.85 -13.42
N GLY A 195 -11.82 -16.17 -12.30
CA GLY A 195 -11.97 -17.56 -11.89
C GLY A 195 -12.58 -17.71 -10.51
N ARG A 196 -12.33 -18.86 -9.90
CA ARG A 196 -12.60 -19.10 -8.48
C ARG A 196 -11.32 -18.99 -7.67
N PHE A 197 -11.44 -18.51 -6.44
CA PHE A 197 -10.35 -18.60 -5.48
C PHE A 197 -10.81 -19.24 -4.18
N GLU A 198 -9.88 -19.92 -3.51
CA GLU A 198 -10.04 -20.41 -2.15
C GLU A 198 -8.83 -19.98 -1.33
N SER A 199 -9.09 -19.50 -0.12
CA SER A 199 -8.02 -19.14 0.82
C SER A 199 -7.91 -20.20 1.92
N SER A 200 -6.69 -20.54 2.31
CA SER A 200 -6.44 -21.45 3.42
C SER A 200 -5.21 -21.01 4.24
N PRO A 201 -5.08 -21.41 5.51
CA PRO A 201 -3.90 -21.11 6.30
C PRO A 201 -2.63 -21.72 5.70
N LEU A 202 -1.52 -21.00 5.79
CA LEU A 202 -0.21 -21.53 5.41
C LEU A 202 0.23 -22.62 6.41
N ARG A 203 0.11 -23.90 6.01
CA ARG A 203 0.46 -25.06 6.87
C ARG A 203 1.82 -25.67 6.56
N GLU A 204 2.27 -25.54 5.32
CA GLU A 204 3.49 -26.18 4.82
C GLU A 204 4.58 -25.13 4.57
N GLU A 205 5.83 -25.49 4.88
CA GLU A 205 6.99 -24.69 4.50
C GLU A 205 7.32 -24.97 3.04
N VAL A 206 7.04 -23.97 2.19
CA VAL A 206 7.36 -23.99 0.76
C VAL A 206 8.58 -23.12 0.50
N GLU A 207 9.34 -23.45 -0.54
CA GLU A 207 10.49 -22.68 -0.98
C GLU A 207 10.12 -21.20 -1.25
N THR A 208 11.04 -20.29 -0.94
CA THR A 208 10.89 -18.87 -1.29
C THR A 208 11.49 -18.63 -2.66
N THR A 209 10.65 -18.39 -3.65
CA THR A 209 11.08 -18.13 -5.04
C THR A 209 10.79 -16.69 -5.49
N ILE A 210 10.11 -15.89 -4.66
CA ILE A 210 9.82 -14.48 -4.92
C ILE A 210 10.40 -13.66 -3.78
N VAL A 211 11.38 -12.80 -4.11
CA VAL A 211 12.06 -11.93 -3.14
C VAL A 211 11.63 -10.47 -3.30
N LYS A 212 11.15 -10.08 -4.50
CA LYS A 212 10.68 -8.73 -4.79
C LYS A 212 9.44 -8.40 -3.95
N PRO A 213 9.34 -7.19 -3.37
CA PRO A 213 8.10 -6.76 -2.73
C PRO A 213 6.92 -6.85 -3.69
N TRP A 214 5.77 -7.30 -3.21
CA TRP A 214 4.61 -7.63 -4.05
C TRP A 214 4.12 -6.44 -4.89
N GLU A 215 4.31 -5.22 -4.42
CA GLU A 215 3.98 -4.01 -5.17
C GLU A 215 4.79 -3.90 -6.47
N TYR A 216 6.07 -4.29 -6.44
CA TYR A 216 6.92 -4.32 -7.65
C TYR A 216 6.51 -5.45 -8.57
N LEU A 217 6.16 -6.59 -8.00
CA LEU A 217 5.71 -7.75 -8.76
C LEU A 217 4.44 -7.43 -9.57
N LEU A 218 3.49 -6.70 -8.98
CA LEU A 218 2.29 -6.24 -9.70
C LEU A 218 2.64 -5.25 -10.83
N ILE A 219 3.56 -4.31 -10.59
CA ILE A 219 3.97 -3.33 -11.61
C ILE A 219 4.68 -4.02 -12.78
N ASP A 220 5.62 -4.91 -12.49
CA ASP A 220 6.34 -5.70 -13.51
C ASP A 220 5.37 -6.55 -14.34
N ALA A 221 4.39 -7.18 -13.68
CA ALA A 221 3.40 -8.01 -14.34
C ALA A 221 2.41 -7.21 -15.19
N MET A 222 1.88 -6.08 -14.69
CA MET A 222 0.98 -5.20 -15.46
C MET A 222 1.63 -4.69 -16.73
N ARG A 223 2.91 -4.33 -16.64
CA ARG A 223 3.70 -3.91 -17.80
C ARG A 223 3.87 -5.04 -18.82
N PHE A 224 4.12 -6.27 -18.37
CA PHE A 224 4.24 -7.42 -19.27
C PHE A 224 2.89 -7.77 -19.95
N LEU A 225 1.77 -7.48 -19.29
CA LEU A 225 0.42 -7.58 -19.87
C LEU A 225 0.18 -6.51 -20.94
N ASP A 226 0.61 -5.27 -20.69
CA ASP A 226 0.51 -4.16 -21.65
C ASP A 226 1.40 -4.40 -22.88
N GLU A 227 2.63 -4.90 -22.68
CA GLU A 227 3.59 -5.22 -23.77
C GLU A 227 3.09 -6.37 -24.70
N GLN A 228 2.21 -7.27 -24.21
CA GLN A 228 1.64 -8.38 -25.01
C GLN A 228 0.28 -8.09 -25.64
N SER A 229 -0.40 -7.00 -25.27
CA SER A 229 -1.77 -6.70 -25.70
C SER A 229 -1.87 -5.82 -26.95
N GLY A 230 -0.76 -5.47 -27.60
CA GLY A 230 -0.75 -5.01 -28.99
C GLY A 230 -1.57 -3.74 -29.24
N ILE A 231 -1.17 -2.64 -28.60
CA ILE A 231 -1.20 -1.32 -29.25
C ILE A 231 0.28 -1.00 -29.51
N PRO A 232 0.73 -0.80 -30.76
CA PRO A 232 2.08 -0.35 -30.99
C PRO A 232 2.21 1.03 -30.35
N ASP A 233 3.03 1.17 -29.32
CA ASP A 233 3.64 2.45 -29.04
C ASP A 233 4.56 2.71 -30.25
N GLU A 234 4.01 3.38 -31.27
CA GLU A 234 4.81 4.02 -32.30
C GLU A 234 5.80 4.95 -31.59
N GLU A 235 7.05 4.50 -31.49
CA GLU A 235 8.29 5.23 -31.77
C GLU A 235 9.48 4.48 -31.15
N GLU A 236 9.81 3.31 -31.70
CA GLU A 236 11.20 2.92 -31.83
C GLU A 236 11.65 3.31 -33.24
N GLU A 237 12.30 4.47 -33.37
CA GLU A 237 13.30 4.65 -34.42
C GLU A 237 14.68 4.55 -33.78
N THR A 238 15.28 3.37 -33.94
CA THR A 238 16.72 3.20 -33.97
C THR A 238 17.30 3.89 -35.20
N GLY A 239 18.04 4.97 -34.99
CA GLY A 239 18.93 5.56 -35.98
C GLY A 239 20.33 5.69 -35.40
N GLU A 240 21.16 4.67 -35.61
CA GLU A 240 22.61 4.82 -35.48
C GLU A 240 23.13 5.59 -36.70
N GLY A 241 23.59 6.82 -36.47
CA GLY A 241 24.25 7.68 -37.46
C GLY A 241 24.97 8.80 -36.73
N GLN A 242 26.27 8.93 -36.98
CA GLN A 242 27.19 9.82 -36.28
C GLN A 242 26.92 11.32 -36.59
N GLU A 243 27.42 12.17 -35.68
CA GLU A 243 27.69 13.62 -35.83
C GLU A 243 26.50 14.59 -35.81
N GLN A 244 26.26 15.22 -34.66
CA GLN A 244 26.64 16.62 -34.38
C GLN A 244 26.10 17.08 -33.02
N GLU A 245 27.02 17.53 -32.17
CA GLU A 245 26.76 18.27 -30.95
C GLU A 245 26.16 19.63 -31.34
N GLU A 246 24.91 19.90 -30.94
CA GLU A 246 24.33 21.23 -30.61
C GLU A 246 22.80 21.13 -30.70
N GLY A 247 22.15 20.84 -29.57
CA GLY A 247 20.68 20.73 -29.47
C GLY A 247 20.16 19.85 -28.32
N LYS A 248 21.03 19.06 -27.67
CA LYS A 248 20.68 18.19 -26.54
C LYS A 248 20.44 18.97 -25.24
N GLN A 249 19.34 19.71 -25.19
CA GLN A 249 18.64 20.02 -23.93
C GLN A 249 17.21 20.46 -24.22
N GLU A 250 16.53 19.79 -25.15
CA GLU A 250 15.08 19.66 -24.98
C GLU A 250 14.85 18.94 -23.64
N ASN A 251 14.28 19.70 -22.71
CA ASN A 251 14.45 19.54 -21.28
C ASN A 251 14.14 18.11 -20.82
N PHE A 252 15.14 17.38 -20.31
CA PHE A 252 14.97 16.11 -19.61
C PHE A 252 13.86 16.21 -18.53
N ILE A 253 13.71 17.39 -17.92
CA ILE A 253 12.63 17.75 -16.99
C ILE A 253 11.25 17.77 -17.69
N GLN A 254 11.12 18.32 -18.89
CA GLN A 254 9.86 18.30 -19.66
C GLN A 254 9.52 16.88 -20.12
N LYS A 255 10.52 16.07 -20.50
CA LYS A 255 10.33 14.65 -20.80
C LYS A 255 9.83 13.89 -19.58
N LEU A 256 10.47 14.09 -18.42
CA LEU A 256 10.06 13.52 -17.12
C LEU A 256 8.63 13.92 -16.73
N GLN A 257 8.19 15.15 -17.02
CA GLN A 257 6.84 15.61 -16.70
C GLN A 257 5.75 14.92 -17.55
N ARG A 258 6.07 14.50 -18.77
CA ARG A 258 5.14 13.79 -19.67
C ARG A 258 5.00 12.30 -19.33
N LEU A 259 5.98 11.73 -18.63
CA LEU A 259 5.98 10.31 -18.27
C LEU A 259 4.82 9.97 -17.32
N LYS A 260 4.20 8.82 -17.56
CA LYS A 260 3.24 8.20 -16.64
C LYS A 260 3.95 7.80 -15.34
N VAL A 261 3.18 7.64 -14.26
CA VAL A 261 3.73 7.26 -12.94
C VAL A 261 4.51 5.94 -13.00
N SER A 262 4.04 4.97 -13.78
CA SER A 262 4.71 3.67 -14.01
C SER A 262 6.08 3.81 -14.65
N GLU A 263 6.21 4.66 -15.67
CA GLU A 263 7.46 4.94 -16.38
C GLU A 263 8.46 5.67 -15.47
N LYS A 264 7.98 6.62 -14.67
CA LYS A 264 8.80 7.30 -13.65
C LYS A 264 9.33 6.33 -12.61
N ILE A 265 8.51 5.38 -12.15
CA ILE A 265 8.94 4.33 -11.21
C ILE A 265 10.02 3.44 -11.87
N ARG A 266 9.85 3.05 -13.13
CA ARG A 266 10.86 2.29 -13.87
C ARG A 266 12.17 3.06 -13.94
N LEU A 267 12.11 4.32 -14.37
CA LEU A 267 13.27 5.19 -14.48
C LEU A 267 13.93 5.45 -13.12
N ALA A 268 13.16 5.51 -12.03
CA ALA A 268 13.70 5.58 -10.68
C ALA A 268 14.51 4.32 -10.28
N MET A 269 14.19 3.15 -10.85
CA MET A 269 14.83 1.86 -10.54
C MET A 269 15.99 1.52 -11.48
N THR A 270 15.82 1.74 -12.78
CA THR A 270 16.80 1.37 -13.82
C THR A 270 17.63 2.54 -14.31
N GLY A 271 17.15 3.76 -14.11
CA GLY A 271 17.80 4.98 -14.57
C GLY A 271 19.07 5.33 -13.81
N ASP A 272 19.77 6.31 -14.35
CA ASP A 272 20.98 6.85 -13.79
C ASP A 272 20.72 7.70 -12.53
N LYS A 273 21.81 8.18 -11.94
CA LYS A 273 21.75 9.02 -10.73
C LYS A 273 21.00 10.34 -10.99
N GLU A 274 21.13 10.91 -12.17
CA GLU A 274 20.49 12.19 -12.51
C GLU A 274 18.97 12.08 -12.56
N ALA A 275 18.45 11.00 -13.16
CA ALA A 275 17.03 10.69 -13.15
C ALA A 275 16.48 10.57 -11.72
N ARG A 276 17.18 9.87 -10.82
CA ARG A 276 16.76 9.72 -9.42
C ARG A 276 16.74 11.04 -8.65
N VAL A 277 17.74 11.90 -8.87
CA VAL A 277 17.81 13.23 -8.23
C VAL A 277 16.65 14.12 -8.66
N LEU A 278 16.18 13.99 -9.90
CA LEU A 278 15.03 14.75 -10.39
C LEU A 278 13.70 14.13 -9.91
N LEU A 279 13.58 12.81 -9.99
CA LEU A 279 12.36 12.07 -9.65
C LEU A 279 12.05 12.06 -8.15
N ILE A 280 13.04 12.26 -7.26
CA ILE A 280 12.76 12.29 -5.81
C ILE A 280 11.85 13.46 -5.42
N ARG A 281 11.78 14.49 -6.27
CA ARG A 281 10.93 15.66 -6.07
C ARG A 281 9.52 15.47 -6.65
N ASP A 282 9.23 14.33 -7.26
CA ASP A 282 7.95 14.05 -7.88
C ASP A 282 6.81 14.08 -6.84
N SER A 283 5.63 14.54 -7.25
CA SER A 283 4.47 14.65 -6.35
C SER A 283 3.94 13.28 -5.92
N ASN A 284 4.20 12.23 -6.70
CA ASN A 284 3.72 10.90 -6.40
C ASN A 284 4.65 10.18 -5.41
N ARG A 285 4.09 9.86 -4.24
CA ARG A 285 4.77 9.10 -3.17
C ARG A 285 5.39 7.79 -3.67
N MET A 286 4.74 7.08 -4.59
CA MET A 286 5.23 5.78 -5.10
C MET A 286 6.54 5.92 -5.89
N VAL A 287 6.70 7.01 -6.64
CA VAL A 287 7.96 7.31 -7.35
C VAL A 287 9.09 7.53 -6.35
N GLN A 288 8.84 8.28 -5.28
CA GLN A 288 9.85 8.54 -4.26
C GLN A 288 10.23 7.27 -3.47
N ILE A 289 9.25 6.41 -3.15
CA ILE A 289 9.50 5.12 -2.51
C ILE A 289 10.34 4.21 -3.42
N ALA A 290 10.07 4.21 -4.73
CA ALA A 290 10.85 3.44 -5.69
C ALA A 290 12.34 3.83 -5.66
N ILE A 291 12.65 5.13 -5.60
CA ILE A 291 14.04 5.61 -5.53
C ILE A 291 14.74 5.08 -4.28
N ILE A 292 14.09 5.16 -3.12
CA ILE A 292 14.70 4.68 -1.86
C ILE A 292 14.92 3.17 -1.83
N ASN A 293 14.07 2.41 -2.49
CA ASN A 293 14.24 0.95 -2.58
C ASN A 293 15.15 0.53 -3.76
N ASN A 294 15.74 1.48 -4.51
CA ASN A 294 16.62 1.17 -5.63
C ASN A 294 17.87 0.43 -5.12
N PRO A 295 18.22 -0.75 -5.67
CA PRO A 295 19.36 -1.55 -5.22
C PRO A 295 20.72 -0.86 -5.44
N ARG A 296 20.79 0.13 -6.32
CA ARG A 296 21.98 0.94 -6.64
C ARG A 296 21.99 2.29 -5.95
N ILE A 297 21.06 2.56 -5.03
CA ILE A 297 21.06 3.83 -4.29
C ILE A 297 22.31 3.95 -3.44
N THR A 298 22.99 5.09 -3.54
CA THR A 298 24.21 5.36 -2.77
C THR A 298 23.90 6.01 -1.43
N GLU A 299 24.79 5.85 -0.45
CA GLU A 299 24.68 6.51 0.86
C GLU A 299 24.61 8.05 0.75
N GLY A 300 25.31 8.62 -0.24
CA GLY A 300 25.29 10.05 -0.52
C GLY A 300 23.93 10.53 -1.05
N GLU A 301 23.26 9.71 -1.88
CA GLU A 301 21.89 9.98 -2.30
C GLU A 301 20.93 9.91 -1.11
N VAL A 302 20.98 8.85 -0.31
CA VAL A 302 20.14 8.70 0.89
C VAL A 302 20.28 9.89 1.85
N THR A 303 21.51 10.35 2.06
CA THR A 303 21.78 11.54 2.90
C THR A 303 21.14 12.79 2.31
N SER A 304 21.27 12.98 1.00
CA SER A 304 20.69 14.12 0.28
C SER A 304 19.16 14.11 0.34
N ILE A 305 18.55 12.92 0.23
CA ILE A 305 17.10 12.72 0.32
C ILE A 305 16.61 13.01 1.73
N ALA A 306 17.31 12.52 2.76
CA ALA A 306 16.98 12.78 4.16
C ALA A 306 17.05 14.28 4.51
N TYR A 307 17.88 15.07 3.83
CA TYR A 307 17.96 16.53 4.01
C TYR A 307 16.88 17.30 3.22
N SER A 308 16.28 16.66 2.21
CA SER A 308 15.32 17.31 1.32
C SER A 308 13.97 17.56 2.00
N ARG A 309 13.48 18.80 1.87
CA ARG A 309 12.15 19.19 2.37
C ARG A 309 11.02 18.79 1.42
N ASN A 310 11.35 18.43 0.17
CA ASN A 310 10.38 18.05 -0.85
C ASN A 310 10.32 16.53 -1.02
N VAL A 311 10.12 15.84 0.10
CA VAL A 311 10.04 14.37 0.19
C VAL A 311 8.84 14.00 1.06
N ASP A 312 8.24 12.84 0.83
CA ASP A 312 7.13 12.31 1.64
C ASP A 312 7.62 11.76 2.99
N GLU A 313 6.76 11.83 4.02
CA GLU A 313 7.08 11.34 5.37
C GLU A 313 7.43 9.85 5.39
N GLU A 314 6.78 9.03 4.54
CA GLU A 314 7.03 7.60 4.46
C GLU A 314 8.46 7.28 4.00
N VAL A 315 9.00 8.08 3.09
CA VAL A 315 10.36 7.92 2.58
C VAL A 315 11.36 8.10 3.74
N LEU A 316 11.13 9.10 4.59
CA LEU A 316 11.95 9.35 5.78
C LEU A 316 11.80 8.22 6.82
N ARG A 317 10.60 7.64 6.97
CA ARG A 317 10.38 6.44 7.81
C ARG A 317 11.19 5.25 7.32
N ARG A 318 11.21 5.00 6.00
CA ARG A 318 11.99 3.91 5.40
C ARG A 318 13.49 4.12 5.60
N ILE A 319 13.97 5.35 5.42
CA ILE A 319 15.37 5.68 5.68
C ILE A 319 15.72 5.38 7.15
N ALA A 320 14.86 5.78 8.08
CA ALA A 320 15.09 5.60 9.50
C ALA A 320 15.00 4.14 10.00
N ASN A 321 14.29 3.28 9.28
CA ASN A 321 14.17 1.86 9.60
C ASN A 321 15.33 1.02 9.02
N ASN A 322 16.11 1.57 8.11
CA ASN A 322 17.27 0.89 7.55
C ASN A 322 18.47 0.96 8.52
N ARG A 323 18.89 -0.21 9.00
CA ARG A 323 19.97 -0.33 10.00
C ARG A 323 21.33 0.14 9.47
N GLU A 324 21.61 -0.03 8.18
CA GLU A 324 22.88 0.38 7.59
C GLU A 324 22.96 1.90 7.47
N TRP A 325 21.89 2.54 7.00
CA TRP A 325 21.87 4.00 6.84
C TRP A 325 21.87 4.75 8.18
N ILE A 326 21.25 4.22 9.23
CA ILE A 326 21.27 4.84 10.56
C ILE A 326 22.68 4.84 11.18
N LYS A 327 23.58 3.93 10.79
CA LYS A 327 24.99 3.98 11.25
C LYS A 327 25.66 5.28 10.80
N LEU A 328 25.29 5.78 9.62
CA LEU A 328 25.82 6.99 9.04
C LEU A 328 25.36 8.21 9.84
N TYR A 329 26.33 8.90 10.45
CA TYR A 329 26.08 10.12 11.21
C TYR A 329 25.31 11.17 10.38
N GLN A 330 25.66 11.32 9.11
CA GLN A 330 25.06 12.32 8.22
C GLN A 330 23.56 12.07 8.02
N VAL A 331 23.14 10.81 7.89
CA VAL A 331 21.72 10.43 7.80
C VAL A 331 20.99 10.76 9.10
N ARG A 332 21.58 10.43 10.26
CA ARG A 332 20.98 10.75 11.58
C ARG A 332 20.80 12.27 11.77
N SER A 333 21.82 13.06 11.45
CA SER A 333 21.76 14.52 11.53
C SER A 333 20.73 15.09 10.54
N ALA A 334 20.69 14.60 9.30
CA ALA A 334 19.71 15.01 8.29
C ALA A 334 18.26 14.74 8.73
N LEU A 335 17.98 13.52 9.22
CA LEU A 335 16.65 13.15 9.71
C LEU A 335 16.22 14.01 10.91
N ALA A 336 17.12 14.32 11.84
CA ALA A 336 16.82 15.17 12.99
C ALA A 336 16.52 16.62 12.61
N LYS A 337 17.16 17.12 11.53
CA LYS A 337 17.01 18.50 11.05
C LYS A 337 15.85 18.69 10.07
N ASN A 338 15.26 17.61 9.55
CA ASN A 338 14.19 17.67 8.56
C ASN A 338 12.80 17.83 9.23
N PRO A 339 12.01 18.87 8.89
CA PRO A 339 10.70 19.11 9.49
C PRO A 339 9.65 18.05 9.14
N LYS A 340 9.83 17.31 8.05
CA LYS A 340 8.91 16.23 7.63
C LYS A 340 9.22 14.88 8.27
N THR A 341 10.35 14.76 8.98
CA THR A 341 10.63 13.53 9.72
C THR A 341 9.62 13.39 10.85
N PRO A 342 8.99 12.20 11.02
CA PRO A 342 8.05 11.99 12.11
C PRO A 342 8.68 12.28 13.46
N LEU A 343 7.94 12.97 14.34
CA LEU A 343 8.47 13.49 15.61
C LEU A 343 9.19 12.43 16.45
N ALA A 344 8.64 11.21 16.55
CA ALA A 344 9.23 10.11 17.31
C ALA A 344 10.63 9.72 16.77
N ILE A 345 10.79 9.71 15.46
CA ILE A 345 12.07 9.41 14.80
C ILE A 345 13.04 10.56 15.04
N SER A 346 12.61 11.80 14.86
CA SER A 346 13.43 13.00 15.07
C SER A 346 14.00 13.04 16.50
N ILE A 347 13.16 12.79 17.52
CA ILE A 347 13.61 12.74 18.92
C ILE A 347 14.66 11.65 19.14
N LYS A 348 14.44 10.45 18.58
CA LYS A 348 15.41 9.35 18.66
C LYS A 348 16.74 9.72 18.01
N MET A 349 16.72 10.38 16.84
CA MET A 349 17.92 10.81 16.15
C MET A 349 18.68 11.89 16.94
N VAL A 350 17.97 12.87 17.51
CA VAL A 350 18.53 13.95 18.34
C VAL A 350 19.37 13.41 19.50
N GLN A 351 18.94 12.33 20.16
CA GLN A 351 19.70 11.71 21.26
C GLN A 351 21.11 11.26 20.87
N THR A 352 21.31 10.97 19.58
CA THR A 352 22.56 10.43 19.04
C THR A 352 23.53 11.50 18.52
N LEU A 353 23.16 12.78 18.57
CA LEU A 353 23.93 13.88 17.99
C LEU A 353 24.98 14.48 18.95
N PRO A 354 26.08 15.05 18.42
CA PRO A 354 27.09 15.74 19.20
C PRO A 354 26.61 17.09 19.73
N PRO A 355 27.27 17.66 20.76
CA PRO A 355 26.86 18.93 21.38
C PRO A 355 26.73 20.12 20.42
N ASN A 356 27.58 20.19 19.39
CA ASN A 356 27.54 21.27 18.40
C ASN A 356 26.24 21.26 17.58
N ASP A 357 25.83 20.09 17.09
CA ASP A 357 24.57 19.92 16.35
C ASP A 357 23.34 20.12 17.25
N LEU A 358 23.42 19.72 18.53
CA LEU A 358 22.36 20.00 19.50
C LEU A 358 22.19 21.51 19.72
N LYS A 359 23.29 22.27 19.77
CA LYS A 359 23.26 23.73 19.87
C LYS A 359 22.60 24.36 18.65
N GLU A 360 22.92 23.88 17.46
CA GLU A 360 22.31 24.33 16.21
C GLU A 360 20.80 24.03 16.18
N LEU A 361 20.40 22.78 16.45
CA LEU A 361 19.00 22.35 16.50
C LEU A 361 18.17 23.10 17.53
N SER A 362 18.75 23.40 18.70
CA SER A 362 18.05 24.12 19.77
C SER A 362 17.61 25.54 19.40
N ARG A 363 18.30 26.14 18.42
CA ARG A 363 18.10 27.51 17.91
C ARG A 363 17.38 27.53 16.56
N SER A 364 17.28 26.38 15.89
CA SER A 364 16.67 26.31 14.58
C SER A 364 15.15 26.48 14.64
N LYS A 365 14.63 27.35 13.77
CA LYS A 365 13.19 27.51 13.52
C LYS A 365 12.68 26.56 12.43
N SER A 366 13.57 25.80 11.79
CA SER A 366 13.23 24.90 10.68
C SER A 366 12.77 23.52 11.14
N VAL A 367 12.77 23.25 12.44
CA VAL A 367 12.37 21.97 13.04
C VAL A 367 11.19 22.19 14.00
N PRO A 368 10.36 21.17 14.24
CA PRO A 368 9.26 21.27 15.21
C PRO A 368 9.76 21.71 16.59
N ALA A 369 8.96 22.53 17.30
CA ALA A 369 9.34 23.09 18.60
C ALA A 369 9.71 22.01 19.63
N ALA A 370 9.03 20.86 19.57
CA ALA A 370 9.33 19.69 20.41
C ALA A 370 10.77 19.16 20.20
N VAL A 371 11.26 19.13 18.96
CA VAL A 371 12.61 18.71 18.60
C VAL A 371 13.64 19.70 19.13
N ALA A 372 13.41 21.00 18.94
CA ALA A 372 14.28 22.05 19.47
C ALA A 372 14.34 22.04 21.01
N ASN A 373 13.21 21.82 21.67
CA ASN A 373 13.12 21.68 23.13
C ASN A 373 13.88 20.44 23.62
N ALA A 374 13.76 19.30 22.93
CA ALA A 374 14.50 18.08 23.25
C ALA A 374 16.02 18.30 23.16
N ALA A 375 16.49 19.00 22.12
CA ALA A 375 17.89 19.35 21.98
C ALA A 375 18.39 20.26 23.12
N ARG A 376 17.60 21.25 23.57
CA ARG A 376 17.94 22.10 24.74
C ARG A 376 18.09 21.29 26.02
N ARG A 377 17.16 20.36 26.27
CA ARG A 377 17.20 19.50 27.46
C ARG A 377 18.47 18.64 27.48
N LEU A 378 18.81 18.01 26.36
CA LEU A 378 20.01 17.18 26.26
C LEU A 378 21.31 17.99 26.39
N MET A 379 21.36 19.21 25.85
CA MET A 379 22.52 20.10 26.05
C MET A 379 22.72 20.48 27.51
N ALA A 380 21.65 20.65 28.28
CA ALA A 380 21.73 20.93 29.71
C ALA A 380 22.20 19.71 30.53
N GLN A 381 21.90 18.49 30.06
CA GLN A 381 22.32 17.23 30.70
C GLN A 381 23.75 16.82 30.36
N LYS A 382 24.24 17.15 29.17
CA LYS A 382 25.62 16.86 28.72
C LYS A 382 26.64 17.93 29.12
N ARG A 383 26.27 18.82 30.04
CA ARG A 383 27.03 20.02 30.40
C ARG A 383 27.98 19.79 31.57
#